data_AF-A0AAE3ACK0-F1
#
_entry.id   AF-A0AAE3ACK0-F1
#
_cell.length_a   1.000
_cell.length_b   1.000
_cell.length_c   1.000
_cell.angle_alpha   90.00
_cell.angle_beta   90.00
_cell.angle_gamma   90.00
#
_symmetry.space_group_name_H-M   'P 1'
#
loop_
_entity.id
_entity.type
_entity.pdbx_description
1 polymer ?
#
loop_
_entity_poly.entity_id
_entity_poly.type
_entity_poly.pdbx_seq_one_letter_code
_entity_poly.pdbx_strand_id
1 'polypeptide(L)'
;MIQNNVIRSDDPQAVEKLQAKLDKLTKQHARMKEINAYFKKHATALGCPGLSDAEATKLDERVQTGYSWEKQPYPSYILSGNTAEMRRLRQRIEEVSRTQNTEYVGWDFPGGHAEADKEDNRLRLYFDGKPTEEQRSKLKYNGFKWAPSVGAWQRQLNDNAIYAASRLSFLRPESGESPTALQPKAPAKSTPERG
;
A
#
# COMPACT_ATOMS: atom_id res chain seq x y z
N MET A 1 4.01 3.83 -20.27
CA MET A 1 3.37 3.90 -18.93
C MET A 1 3.44 2.52 -18.30
N ILE A 2 3.78 2.41 -17.02
CA ILE A 2 3.66 1.12 -16.31
C ILE A 2 2.16 0.84 -16.17
N GLN A 3 1.70 -0.31 -16.66
CA GLN A 3 0.30 -0.74 -16.47
C GLN A 3 -0.01 -0.80 -14.97
N ASN A 4 -1.11 -0.18 -14.55
CA ASN A 4 -1.61 -0.23 -13.18
C ASN A 4 -2.36 -1.56 -12.97
N ASN A 5 -1.62 -2.66 -12.91
CA ASN A 5 -2.17 -3.92 -12.44
C ASN A 5 -2.33 -3.84 -10.92
N VAL A 6 -3.54 -4.02 -10.43
CA VAL A 6 -3.85 -4.02 -8.99
C VAL A 6 -3.20 -5.26 -8.37
N ILE A 7 -2.20 -5.07 -7.50
CA ILE A 7 -1.62 -6.14 -6.68
C ILE A 7 -2.41 -6.20 -5.38
N ARG A 8 -3.14 -7.30 -5.17
CA ARG A 8 -3.95 -7.50 -3.98
C ARG A 8 -3.07 -7.90 -2.80
N SER A 9 -3.43 -7.47 -1.58
CA SER A 9 -2.66 -7.79 -0.36
C SER A 9 -2.78 -9.25 0.09
N ASP A 10 -3.84 -9.93 -0.34
CA ASP A 10 -4.09 -11.35 -0.04
C ASP A 10 -3.33 -12.30 -0.99
N ASP A 11 -2.64 -11.77 -2.01
CA ASP A 11 -1.75 -12.54 -2.86
C ASP A 11 -0.47 -12.92 -2.07
N PRO A 12 -0.11 -14.22 -1.95
CA PRO A 12 1.12 -14.64 -1.30
C PRO A 12 2.38 -13.99 -1.89
N GLN A 13 2.36 -13.65 -3.19
CA GLN A 13 3.46 -12.99 -3.90
C GLN A 13 3.30 -11.46 -3.96
N ALA A 14 2.41 -10.86 -3.18
CA ALA A 14 2.15 -9.42 -3.23
C ALA A 14 3.40 -8.58 -2.98
N VAL A 15 4.21 -8.95 -1.97
CA VAL A 15 5.47 -8.25 -1.63
C VAL A 15 6.46 -8.31 -2.80
N GLU A 16 6.67 -9.50 -3.36
CA GLU A 16 7.57 -9.73 -4.50
C GLU A 16 7.15 -8.90 -5.72
N LYS A 17 5.86 -8.93 -6.08
CA LYS A 17 5.31 -8.17 -7.22
C LYS A 17 5.43 -6.66 -7.00
N LEU A 18 5.21 -6.18 -5.78
CA LEU A 18 5.37 -4.77 -5.43
C LEU A 18 6.85 -4.33 -5.48
N GLN A 19 7.77 -5.18 -5.01
CA GLN A 19 9.20 -4.92 -5.08
C GLN A 19 9.68 -4.85 -6.53
N ALA A 20 9.26 -5.80 -7.38
CA ALA A 20 9.58 -5.77 -8.81
C ALA A 20 9.06 -4.48 -9.50
N LYS A 21 7.86 -4.01 -9.13
CA LYS A 21 7.32 -2.73 -9.62
C LYS A 21 8.18 -1.55 -9.15
N LEU A 22 8.59 -1.53 -7.88
CA LEU A 22 9.44 -0.49 -7.30
C LEU A 22 10.82 -0.46 -7.97
N ASP A 23 11.44 -1.62 -8.21
CA ASP A 23 12.75 -1.72 -8.84
C ASP A 23 12.70 -1.24 -10.29
N LYS A 24 11.68 -1.64 -11.04
CA LYS A 24 11.45 -1.18 -12.42
C LYS A 24 11.27 0.34 -12.45
N LEU A 25 10.45 0.90 -11.57
CA LEU A 25 10.23 2.34 -11.50
C LEU A 25 11.49 3.10 -11.07
N THR A 26 12.28 2.54 -10.15
CA THR A 26 13.54 3.13 -9.68
C THR A 26 14.56 3.20 -10.81
N LYS A 27 14.75 2.11 -11.56
CA LYS A 27 15.62 2.07 -12.75
C LYS A 27 15.18 3.07 -13.80
N GLN A 28 13.88 3.13 -14.10
CA GLN A 28 13.33 4.11 -15.05
C GLN A 28 13.54 5.55 -14.59
N HIS A 29 13.30 5.84 -13.30
CA HIS A 29 13.49 7.18 -12.74
C HIS A 29 14.97 7.61 -12.78
N ALA A 30 15.90 6.72 -12.41
CA ALA A 30 17.34 6.97 -12.51
C ALA A 30 17.74 7.30 -13.95
N ARG A 31 17.27 6.49 -14.91
CA ARG A 31 17.51 6.70 -16.34
C ARG A 31 16.99 8.06 -16.84
N MET A 32 15.77 8.44 -16.44
CA MET A 32 15.21 9.76 -16.80
C MET A 32 16.05 10.92 -16.26
N LYS A 33 16.59 10.79 -15.03
CA LYS A 33 17.47 11.79 -14.44
C LYS A 33 18.80 11.91 -15.16
N GLU A 34 19.42 10.79 -15.54
CA GLU A 34 20.64 10.77 -16.34
C GLU A 34 20.46 11.49 -17.69
N ILE A 35 19.37 11.18 -18.39
CA ILE A 35 19.03 11.79 -19.67
C ILE A 35 18.84 13.30 -19.52
N ASN A 36 18.08 13.75 -18.51
CA ASN A 36 17.92 15.18 -18.25
C ASN A 36 19.25 15.86 -17.88
N ALA A 37 20.11 15.19 -17.11
CA ALA A 37 21.43 15.73 -16.74
C ALA A 37 22.35 15.87 -17.95
N TYR A 38 22.31 14.91 -18.88
CA TYR A 38 23.00 14.98 -20.16
C TYR A 38 22.44 16.11 -21.02
N PHE A 39 21.13 16.14 -21.24
CA PHE A 39 20.46 17.16 -22.05
C PHE A 39 20.74 18.58 -21.52
N LYS A 40 20.77 18.77 -20.20
CA LYS A 40 21.12 20.06 -19.58
C LYS A 40 22.51 20.57 -19.98
N LYS A 41 23.47 19.69 -20.26
CA LYS A 41 24.84 20.05 -20.66
C LYS A 41 25.00 20.20 -22.17
N HIS A 42 24.25 19.42 -22.94
CA HIS A 42 24.46 19.28 -24.39
C HIS A 42 23.37 19.93 -25.25
N ALA A 43 22.23 20.31 -24.65
CA ALA A 43 21.01 20.79 -25.34
C ALA A 43 20.45 19.80 -26.39
N THR A 44 20.88 18.54 -26.34
CA THR A 44 20.42 17.41 -27.16
C THR A 44 20.56 16.13 -26.33
N ALA A 45 19.75 15.12 -26.64
CA ALA A 45 19.87 13.76 -26.13
C ALA A 45 20.77 12.89 -27.02
N LEU A 46 21.19 13.36 -28.20
CA LEU A 46 22.07 12.62 -29.11
C LEU A 46 23.42 12.37 -28.46
N GLY A 47 23.92 11.13 -28.54
CA GLY A 47 25.15 10.69 -27.87
C GLY A 47 25.00 10.44 -26.36
N CYS A 48 23.80 10.54 -25.78
CA CYS A 48 23.58 10.19 -24.38
C CYS A 48 23.84 8.68 -24.16
N PRO A 49 24.73 8.28 -23.24
CA PRO A 49 25.08 6.88 -23.03
C PRO A 49 23.85 6.01 -22.77
N GLY A 50 23.71 4.89 -23.49
CA GLY A 50 22.60 3.93 -23.35
C GLY A 50 21.27 4.35 -24.01
N LEU A 51 21.27 5.39 -24.84
CA LEU A 51 20.17 5.74 -25.74
C LEU A 51 20.60 5.40 -27.17
N SER A 52 19.69 4.85 -27.97
CA SER A 52 19.90 4.80 -29.41
C SER A 52 19.68 6.18 -30.03
N ASP A 53 20.32 6.47 -31.16
CA ASP A 53 20.14 7.74 -31.89
C ASP A 53 18.66 7.99 -32.23
N ALA A 54 17.93 6.94 -32.59
CA ALA A 54 16.49 7.03 -32.89
C ALA A 54 15.65 7.41 -31.65
N GLU A 55 16.01 6.96 -30.45
CA GLU A 55 15.33 7.36 -29.21
C GLU A 55 15.74 8.77 -28.78
N ALA A 56 17.01 9.13 -28.95
CA ALA A 56 17.52 10.47 -28.67
C ALA A 56 16.81 11.52 -29.53
N THR A 57 16.68 11.30 -30.83
CA THR A 57 15.95 12.20 -31.74
C THR A 57 14.51 12.40 -31.28
N LYS A 58 13.81 11.33 -30.88
CA LYS A 58 12.43 11.44 -30.34
C LYS A 58 12.36 12.26 -29.06
N LEU A 59 13.37 12.19 -28.20
CA LEU A 59 13.43 12.99 -26.97
C LEU A 59 13.65 14.47 -27.29
N ASP A 60 14.49 14.78 -28.26
CA ASP A 60 14.75 16.14 -28.72
C ASP A 60 13.53 16.75 -29.40
N GLU A 61 12.89 16.01 -30.31
CA GLU A 61 11.62 16.38 -30.94
C GLU A 61 10.53 16.66 -29.89
N ARG A 62 10.45 15.85 -28.81
CA ARG A 62 9.49 16.06 -27.72
C ARG A 62 9.73 17.39 -26.99
N VAL A 63 10.99 17.79 -26.82
CA VAL A 63 11.31 19.09 -26.20
C VAL A 63 10.95 20.24 -27.15
N GLN A 64 11.24 20.09 -28.46
CA GLN A 64 10.95 21.11 -29.46
C GLN A 64 9.46 21.33 -29.71
N THR A 65 8.68 20.24 -29.70
CA THR A 65 7.22 20.25 -29.96
C THR A 65 6.38 20.35 -28.69
N GLY A 66 7.01 20.24 -27.52
CA GLY A 66 6.37 20.34 -26.21
C GLY A 66 5.94 21.76 -25.85
N TYR A 67 5.39 21.92 -24.65
CA TYR A 67 5.03 23.25 -24.15
C TYR A 67 6.28 24.10 -23.95
N SER A 68 6.17 25.42 -24.12
CA SER A 68 7.31 26.36 -24.04
C SER A 68 8.06 26.35 -22.70
N TRP A 69 7.43 25.85 -21.62
CA TRP A 69 8.04 25.69 -20.31
C TRP A 69 8.72 24.32 -20.09
N GLU A 70 8.52 23.35 -20.98
CA GLU A 70 9.13 22.01 -20.91
C GLU A 70 10.53 22.01 -21.53
N LYS A 71 11.49 22.58 -20.81
CA LYS A 71 12.87 22.79 -21.30
C LYS A 71 13.77 21.56 -21.27
N GLN A 72 13.24 20.37 -20.97
CA GLN A 72 14.02 19.14 -20.85
C GLN A 72 13.18 17.92 -21.23
N PRO A 73 13.80 16.82 -21.68
CA PRO A 73 13.06 15.66 -22.17
C PRO A 73 12.04 15.12 -21.17
N TYR A 74 12.40 14.98 -19.89
CA TYR A 74 11.48 14.53 -18.85
C TYR A 74 11.14 15.69 -17.90
N PRO A 75 9.96 16.30 -18.00
CA PRO A 75 9.56 17.42 -17.15
C PRO A 75 9.62 17.11 -15.64
N SER A 76 9.79 18.15 -14.83
CA SER A 76 9.89 18.02 -13.37
C SER A 76 8.68 17.35 -12.73
N TYR A 77 7.46 17.61 -13.23
CA TYR A 77 6.24 16.99 -12.71
C TYR A 77 6.20 15.46 -12.90
N ILE A 78 6.79 14.94 -13.99
CA ILE A 78 6.93 13.49 -14.22
C ILE A 78 7.88 12.89 -13.19
N LEU A 79 9.02 13.53 -12.94
CA LEU A 79 10.00 13.06 -11.95
C LEU A 79 9.42 13.10 -10.53
N SER A 80 8.72 14.17 -10.16
CA SER A 80 8.02 14.29 -8.88
C SER A 80 6.94 13.23 -8.71
N GLY A 81 6.17 12.95 -9.77
CA GLY A 81 5.17 11.89 -9.79
C GLY A 81 5.78 10.50 -9.55
N ASN A 82 6.91 10.20 -10.20
CA ASN A 82 7.66 8.96 -9.98
C ASN A 82 8.15 8.84 -8.54
N THR A 83 8.70 9.92 -7.96
CA THR A 83 9.14 9.94 -6.56
C THR A 83 7.98 9.67 -5.60
N ALA A 84 6.81 10.27 -5.84
CA ALA A 84 5.61 10.04 -5.05
C ALA A 84 5.15 8.58 -5.16
N GLU A 85 5.13 7.99 -6.36
CA GLU A 85 4.77 6.58 -6.55
C GLU A 85 5.78 5.63 -5.89
N MET A 86 7.09 5.89 -6.00
CA MET A 86 8.11 5.09 -5.29
C MET A 86 7.90 5.12 -3.78
N ARG A 87 7.57 6.28 -3.20
CA ARG A 87 7.23 6.39 -1.77
C ARG A 87 6.00 5.57 -1.42
N ARG A 88 4.93 5.64 -2.23
CA ARG A 88 3.71 4.83 -2.04
C ARG A 88 4.00 3.34 -2.10
N LEU A 89 4.79 2.89 -3.08
CA LEU A 89 5.15 1.48 -3.21
C LEU A 89 5.96 0.98 -2.01
N ARG A 90 6.92 1.76 -1.51
CA ARG A 90 7.68 1.42 -0.29
C ARG A 90 6.77 1.27 0.93
N GLN A 91 5.86 2.22 1.13
CA GLN A 91 4.88 2.15 2.22
C GLN A 91 3.99 0.92 2.09
N ARG A 92 3.52 0.63 0.87
CA ARG A 92 2.66 -0.51 0.59
C ARG A 92 3.36 -1.85 0.82
N ILE A 93 4.63 -1.96 0.43
CA ILE A 93 5.47 -3.13 0.71
C ILE A 93 5.58 -3.37 2.21
N GLU A 94 5.86 -2.30 2.97
CA GLU A 94 5.95 -2.39 4.44
C GLU A 94 4.62 -2.87 5.06
N GLU A 95 3.49 -2.29 4.65
CA GLU A 95 2.16 -2.66 5.14
C GLU A 95 1.81 -4.13 4.83
N VAL A 96 2.03 -4.57 3.59
CA VAL A 96 1.70 -5.93 3.17
C VAL A 96 2.63 -6.93 3.85
N SER A 97 3.93 -6.66 3.89
CA SER A 97 4.91 -7.51 4.57
C SER A 97 4.59 -7.64 6.04
N ARG A 98 4.24 -6.54 6.73
CA ARG A 98 3.80 -6.60 8.12
C ARG A 98 2.57 -7.48 8.26
N THR A 99 1.53 -7.22 7.48
CA THR A 99 0.26 -7.97 7.58
C THR A 99 0.48 -9.48 7.37
N GLN A 100 1.35 -9.88 6.43
CA GLN A 100 1.67 -11.28 6.16
C GLN A 100 2.47 -11.95 7.28
N ASN A 101 3.32 -11.19 7.96
CA ASN A 101 4.20 -11.67 9.03
C ASN A 101 3.59 -11.54 10.44
N THR A 102 2.48 -10.81 10.59
CA THR A 102 1.81 -10.63 11.88
C THR A 102 0.88 -11.81 12.16
N GLU A 103 1.11 -12.50 13.28
CA GLU A 103 0.14 -13.43 13.86
C GLU A 103 -0.88 -12.64 14.69
N TYR A 104 -1.91 -12.12 14.03
CA TYR A 104 -3.00 -11.44 14.73
C TYR A 104 -3.71 -12.43 15.66
N VAL A 105 -4.12 -11.94 16.82
CA VAL A 105 -4.80 -12.74 17.84
C VAL A 105 -6.28 -12.34 17.93
N GLY A 106 -7.12 -13.35 18.09
CA GLY A 106 -8.53 -13.18 18.44
C GLY A 106 -8.72 -12.77 19.90
N TRP A 107 -9.95 -12.42 20.27
CA TRP A 107 -10.31 -12.06 21.65
C TRP A 107 -11.81 -12.23 21.88
N ASP A 108 -12.19 -12.49 23.12
CA ASP A 108 -13.60 -12.52 23.54
C ASP A 108 -14.10 -11.12 23.90
N PHE A 109 -15.39 -10.87 23.70
CA PHE A 109 -16.06 -9.63 24.10
C PHE A 109 -17.49 -9.93 24.60
N PRO A 110 -18.15 -9.01 25.31
CA PRO A 110 -19.52 -9.25 25.79
C PRO A 110 -20.48 -9.61 24.65
N GLY A 111 -20.99 -10.85 24.68
CA GLY A 111 -21.93 -11.38 23.69
C GLY A 111 -21.31 -11.91 22.40
N GLY A 112 -20.02 -12.27 22.40
CA GLY A 112 -19.38 -12.94 21.27
C GLY A 112 -17.85 -13.03 21.34
N HIS A 113 -17.22 -13.33 20.21
CA HIS A 113 -15.78 -13.38 20.09
C HIS A 113 -15.30 -12.93 18.71
N ALA A 114 -14.06 -12.47 18.65
CA ALA A 114 -13.34 -12.08 17.45
C ALA A 114 -12.30 -13.14 17.11
N GLU A 115 -12.30 -13.59 15.86
CA GLU A 115 -11.36 -14.56 15.32
C GLU A 115 -10.49 -13.90 14.23
N ALA A 116 -9.18 -14.08 14.34
CA ALA A 116 -8.21 -13.66 13.34
C ALA A 116 -7.90 -14.83 12.40
N ASP A 117 -8.72 -14.98 11.36
CA ASP A 117 -8.55 -16.02 10.33
C ASP A 117 -7.46 -15.58 9.34
N LYS A 118 -6.28 -16.19 9.47
CA LYS A 118 -5.13 -15.91 8.60
C LYS A 118 -5.26 -16.57 7.23
N GLU A 119 -5.91 -17.72 7.15
CA GLU A 119 -6.05 -18.49 5.90
C GLU A 119 -6.92 -17.72 4.89
N ASP A 120 -8.07 -17.21 5.34
CA ASP A 120 -8.97 -16.40 4.52
C ASP A 120 -8.65 -14.90 4.56
N ASN A 121 -7.64 -14.50 5.34
CA ASN A 121 -7.26 -13.11 5.58
C ASN A 121 -8.46 -12.26 6.07
N ARG A 122 -9.17 -12.76 7.10
CA ARG A 122 -10.38 -12.14 7.67
C ARG A 122 -10.29 -11.96 9.18
N LEU A 123 -10.61 -10.76 9.66
CA LEU A 123 -11.08 -10.59 11.02
C LEU A 123 -12.58 -10.89 11.02
N ARG A 124 -12.99 -11.94 11.73
CA ARG A 124 -14.39 -12.35 11.88
C ARG A 124 -14.88 -12.03 13.29
N LEU A 125 -16.10 -11.53 13.38
CA LEU A 125 -16.78 -11.23 14.64
C LEU A 125 -18.03 -12.10 14.71
N TYR A 126 -18.00 -13.05 15.63
CA TYR A 126 -19.11 -13.92 15.97
C TYR A 126 -19.86 -13.34 17.15
N PHE A 127 -21.19 -13.35 17.09
CA PHE A 127 -22.05 -12.89 18.17
C PHE A 127 -22.98 -14.02 18.59
N ASP A 128 -23.20 -14.17 19.89
CA ASP A 128 -24.05 -15.23 20.46
C ASP A 128 -25.53 -15.08 20.04
N GLY A 129 -25.92 -13.84 19.79
CA GLY A 129 -27.23 -13.48 19.28
C GLY A 129 -27.14 -12.41 18.20
N LYS A 130 -28.25 -12.12 17.55
CA LYS A 130 -28.32 -11.07 16.53
C LYS A 130 -27.96 -9.71 17.15
N PRO A 131 -26.88 -9.02 16.71
CA PRO A 131 -26.54 -7.70 17.23
C PRO A 131 -27.67 -6.72 17.01
N THR A 132 -27.81 -5.69 17.85
CA THR A 132 -28.87 -4.67 17.70
C THR A 132 -28.72 -3.88 16.39
N GLU A 133 -29.78 -3.21 15.92
CA GLU A 133 -29.71 -2.41 14.68
C GLU A 133 -28.63 -1.31 14.78
N GLU A 134 -28.45 -0.72 15.96
CA GLU A 134 -27.40 0.26 16.20
C GLU A 134 -26.00 -0.36 16.07
N GLN A 135 -25.77 -1.54 16.67
CA GLN A 135 -24.51 -2.27 16.54
C GLN A 135 -24.22 -2.64 15.08
N ARG A 136 -25.23 -3.17 14.36
CA ARG A 136 -25.12 -3.49 12.92
C ARG A 136 -24.77 -2.26 12.08
N SER A 137 -25.37 -1.11 12.40
CA SER A 137 -25.07 0.16 11.72
C SER A 137 -23.62 0.60 11.95
N LYS A 138 -23.14 0.51 13.20
CA LYS A 138 -21.73 0.82 13.55
C LYS A 138 -20.73 -0.13 12.90
N LEU A 139 -21.07 -1.42 12.81
CA LEU A 139 -20.26 -2.44 12.12
C LEU A 139 -20.12 -2.10 10.62
N LYS A 140 -21.22 -1.82 9.93
CA LYS A 140 -21.22 -1.40 8.52
C LYS A 140 -20.42 -0.13 8.30
N TYR A 141 -20.61 0.89 9.14
CA TYR A 141 -19.87 2.15 9.08
C TYR A 141 -18.36 1.95 9.23
N ASN A 142 -17.95 0.99 10.07
CA ASN A 142 -16.55 0.61 10.25
C ASN A 142 -16.07 -0.46 9.25
N GLY A 143 -16.82 -0.70 8.16
CA GLY A 143 -16.40 -1.54 7.05
C GLY A 143 -16.53 -3.05 7.28
N PHE A 144 -17.16 -3.49 8.36
CA PHE A 144 -17.51 -4.90 8.56
C PHE A 144 -18.74 -5.25 7.71
N LYS A 145 -18.69 -6.41 7.06
CA LYS A 145 -19.78 -6.94 6.23
C LYS A 145 -20.29 -8.24 6.80
N TRP A 146 -21.61 -8.41 6.85
CA TRP A 146 -22.21 -9.69 7.22
C TRP A 146 -21.92 -10.73 6.13
N ALA A 147 -21.40 -11.89 6.53
CA ALA A 147 -21.10 -13.01 5.67
C ALA A 147 -21.93 -14.22 6.11
N PRO A 148 -23.09 -14.48 5.45
CA PRO A 148 -24.01 -15.54 5.89
C PRO A 148 -23.41 -16.95 5.78
N SER A 149 -22.47 -17.18 4.86
CA SER A 149 -21.79 -18.47 4.69
C SER A 149 -20.96 -18.89 5.89
N VAL A 150 -20.45 -17.93 6.67
CA VAL A 150 -19.65 -18.17 7.88
C VAL A 150 -20.37 -17.73 9.16
N GLY A 151 -21.54 -17.11 9.05
CA GLY A 151 -22.31 -16.64 10.20
C GLY A 151 -21.66 -15.50 10.99
N ALA A 152 -20.79 -14.70 10.37
CA ALA A 152 -20.02 -13.67 11.06
C ALA A 152 -20.03 -12.31 10.35
N TRP A 153 -19.76 -11.25 11.11
CA TRP A 153 -19.37 -9.95 10.55
C TRP A 153 -17.88 -9.95 10.29
N GLN A 154 -17.46 -9.67 9.06
CA GLN A 154 -16.05 -9.78 8.69
C GLN A 154 -15.53 -8.61 7.86
N ARG A 155 -14.21 -8.40 7.94
CA ARG A 155 -13.44 -7.54 7.03
C ARG A 155 -12.04 -8.11 6.82
N GLN A 156 -11.30 -7.59 5.85
CA GLN A 156 -9.93 -8.03 5.60
C GLN A 156 -9.07 -7.87 6.87
N LEU A 157 -8.32 -8.90 7.25
CA LEU A 157 -7.43 -8.89 8.40
C LEU A 157 -6.21 -8.00 8.11
N ASN A 158 -6.01 -6.99 8.95
CA ASN A 158 -4.87 -6.07 8.96
C ASN A 158 -4.96 -5.15 10.18
N ASP A 159 -3.94 -4.32 10.40
CA ASP A 159 -3.90 -3.33 11.49
C ASP A 159 -5.17 -2.45 11.53
N ASN A 160 -5.71 -2.07 10.36
CA ASN A 160 -6.92 -1.24 10.28
C ASN A 160 -8.20 -2.00 10.67
N ALA A 161 -8.24 -3.33 10.53
CA ALA A 161 -9.36 -4.14 11.02
C ALA A 161 -9.39 -4.18 12.54
N ILE A 162 -8.24 -4.41 13.17
CA ILE A 162 -8.09 -4.37 14.63
C ILE A 162 -8.42 -2.97 15.15
N TYR A 163 -7.89 -1.93 14.52
CA TYR A 163 -8.19 -0.54 14.90
C TYR A 163 -9.68 -0.20 14.73
N ALA A 164 -10.33 -0.67 13.66
CA ALA A 164 -11.75 -0.47 13.47
C ALA A 164 -12.58 -1.17 14.56
N ALA A 165 -12.18 -2.37 14.98
CA ALA A 165 -12.82 -3.09 16.08
C ALA A 165 -12.63 -2.36 17.41
N SER A 166 -11.44 -1.82 17.69
CA SER A 166 -11.16 -1.12 18.96
C SER A 166 -11.96 0.18 19.16
N ARG A 167 -12.48 0.77 18.08
CA ARG A 167 -13.41 1.92 18.12
C ARG A 167 -14.84 1.54 18.48
N LEU A 168 -15.19 0.25 18.48
CA LEU A 168 -16.50 -0.25 18.82
C LEU A 168 -16.49 -0.72 20.28
N SER A 169 -17.15 0.05 21.16
CA SER A 169 -17.15 -0.23 22.60
C SER A 169 -17.68 -1.62 22.96
N PHE A 170 -18.67 -2.11 22.21
CA PHE A 170 -19.27 -3.44 22.41
C PHE A 170 -18.41 -4.60 21.88
N LEU A 171 -17.26 -4.33 21.25
CA LEU A 171 -16.28 -5.33 20.84
C LEU A 171 -15.05 -5.33 21.76
N ARG A 172 -15.07 -4.54 22.85
CA ARG A 172 -13.95 -4.50 23.78
C ARG A 172 -13.94 -5.77 24.63
N PRO A 173 -12.76 -6.36 24.86
CA PRO A 173 -12.56 -7.41 25.85
C PRO A 173 -13.08 -7.02 27.23
N GLU A 174 -13.54 -8.03 27.98
CA GLU A 174 -13.95 -7.85 29.38
C GLU A 174 -12.80 -7.43 30.30
N SER A 175 -11.55 -7.73 29.92
CA SER A 175 -10.35 -7.24 30.62
C SER A 175 -10.22 -5.71 30.60
N GLY A 176 -10.98 -5.00 29.76
CA GLY A 176 -10.91 -3.56 29.60
C GLY A 176 -9.78 -3.10 28.67
N GLU A 177 -8.90 -4.00 28.24
CA GLU A 177 -7.86 -3.72 27.26
C GLU A 177 -8.45 -3.41 25.89
N SER A 178 -7.74 -2.63 25.07
CA SER A 178 -8.18 -2.38 23.70
C SER A 178 -7.79 -3.58 22.80
N PRO A 179 -8.61 -3.94 21.78
CA PRO A 179 -8.22 -4.95 20.78
C PRO A 179 -6.84 -4.71 20.16
N THR A 180 -6.43 -3.45 19.99
CA THR A 180 -5.10 -3.08 19.49
C THR A 180 -3.98 -3.43 20.48
N ALA A 181 -4.22 -3.34 21.79
CA ALA A 181 -3.25 -3.65 22.83
C ALA A 181 -2.96 -5.15 22.95
N LEU A 182 -3.93 -5.99 22.56
CA LEU A 182 -3.79 -7.45 22.56
C LEU A 182 -2.91 -7.97 21.42
N GLN A 183 -2.76 -7.19 20.35
CA GLN A 183 -2.01 -7.63 19.18
C GLN A 183 -0.50 -7.66 19.43
N PRO A 184 0.24 -8.55 18.76
CA PRO A 184 1.70 -8.51 18.79
C PRO A 184 2.20 -7.13 18.37
N LYS A 185 3.07 -6.55 19.19
CA LYS A 185 3.67 -5.25 18.89
C LYS A 185 4.57 -5.41 17.67
N ALA A 186 4.43 -4.51 16.71
CA ALA A 186 5.37 -4.44 15.60
C ALA A 186 6.79 -4.25 16.16
N PRO A 187 7.80 -4.94 15.61
CA PRO A 187 9.19 -4.65 15.94
C PRO A 187 9.44 -3.16 15.67
N ALA A 188 10.16 -2.50 16.58
CA ALA A 188 10.45 -1.08 16.46
C ALA A 188 11.08 -0.81 15.08
N LYS A 189 10.54 0.15 14.33
CA LYS A 189 11.16 0.54 13.05
C LYS A 189 12.59 0.95 13.36
N SER A 190 13.58 0.21 12.84
CA SER A 190 14.95 0.69 12.81
C SER A 190 14.91 2.05 12.11
N THR A 191 15.21 3.10 12.85
CA THR A 191 15.23 4.45 12.29
C THR A 191 16.26 4.41 11.17
N PRO A 192 15.90 4.71 9.90
CA PRO A 192 16.91 4.70 8.85
C PRO A 192 17.90 5.80 9.19
N GLU A 193 19.17 5.42 9.37
CA GLU A 193 20.27 6.38 9.45
C GLU A 193 20.14 7.30 8.25
N ARG A 194 19.97 8.60 8.52
CA ARG A 194 20.05 9.63 7.50
C ARG A 194 21.52 9.74 7.10
N GLY A 195 21.93 8.94 6.13
CA GLY A 195 23.14 9.17 5.33
C GLY A 195 22.93 10.28 4.31
#